data_AF-A0A315XNW3-F1
#
_entry.id   AF-A0A315XNW3-F1
#
_cell.length_a   1.000
_cell.length_b   1.000
_cell.length_c   1.000
_cell.angle_alpha   90.00
_cell.angle_beta   90.00
_cell.angle_gamma   90.00
#
_symmetry.space_group_name_H-M   'P 1'
#
loop_
_entity.id
_entity.type
_entity.pdbx_description
1 polymer ?
#
loop_
_entity_poly.entity_id
_entity_poly.type
_entity_poly.pdbx_seq_one_letter_code
_entity_poly.pdbx_strand_id
1 'polypeptide(L)'
;MDDETLKVYGYVISSSYRERSVKSLNESNKIPTDLAEDIGVRANHISKVLKELKECGVAECINEEKRKNRIYKLTPKGEDIAKLID
;
A
#
# COMPACT_ATOMS: atom_id res chain seq x y z
N MET A 1 1.43 -17.99 9.75
CA MET A 1 2.10 -16.73 9.37
C MET A 1 3.58 -16.92 9.59
N ASP A 2 4.41 -16.59 8.60
CA ASP A 2 5.85 -16.84 8.61
C ASP A 2 6.66 -15.60 9.04
N ASP A 3 7.94 -15.82 9.38
CA ASP A 3 8.87 -14.77 9.84
C ASP A 3 9.07 -13.63 8.82
N GLU A 4 8.94 -13.90 7.53
CA GLU A 4 9.10 -12.89 6.49
C GLU A 4 7.92 -11.91 6.51
N THR A 5 6.70 -12.43 6.66
CA THR A 5 5.50 -11.58 6.74
C THR A 5 5.51 -10.69 7.99
N LEU A 6 6.01 -11.20 9.13
CA LEU A 6 6.19 -10.39 10.35
C LEU A 6 7.24 -9.26 10.18
N LYS A 7 8.33 -9.52 9.46
CA LYS A 7 9.32 -8.47 9.12
C LYS A 7 8.71 -7.39 8.24
N VAL A 8 7.91 -7.76 7.25
CA VAL A 8 7.22 -6.80 6.39
C VAL A 8 6.16 -6.02 7.17
N TYR A 9 5.42 -6.66 8.08
CA TYR A 9 4.53 -5.97 9.01
C TYR A 9 5.28 -4.89 9.80
N GLY A 10 6.40 -5.24 10.45
CA GLY A 10 7.25 -4.28 11.17
C GLY A 10 7.72 -3.12 10.29
N TYR A 11 8.08 -3.40 9.03
CA TYR A 11 8.43 -2.38 8.06
C TYR A 11 7.24 -1.47 7.71
N VAL A 12 6.03 -2.01 7.54
CA VAL A 12 4.83 -1.22 7.25
C VAL A 12 4.48 -0.29 8.41
N ILE A 13 4.38 -0.81 9.65
CA ILE A 13 3.96 -0.01 10.81
C ILE A 13 5.00 1.02 11.26
N SER A 14 6.27 0.88 10.86
CA SER A 14 7.31 1.89 11.15
C SER A 14 7.14 3.22 10.41
N SER A 15 6.13 3.34 9.53
CA SER A 15 5.80 4.57 8.82
C SER A 15 4.30 4.79 8.80
N SER A 16 3.85 5.92 9.34
CA SER A 16 2.43 6.32 9.31
C SER A 16 1.88 6.42 7.88
N TYR A 17 2.71 6.74 6.89
CA TYR A 17 2.30 6.77 5.49
C TYR A 17 2.04 5.37 4.94
N ARG A 18 2.94 4.40 5.21
CA ARG A 18 2.76 3.01 4.76
C ARG A 18 1.55 2.39 5.44
N GLU A 19 1.45 2.56 6.76
CA GLU A 19 0.33 2.07 7.54
C GLU A 19 -1.01 2.59 7.00
N ARG A 20 -1.15 3.92 6.85
CA ARG A 20 -2.40 4.53 6.35
C ARG A 20 -2.69 4.15 4.90
N SER A 21 -1.66 4.00 4.06
CA SER A 21 -1.84 3.52 2.69
C SER A 21 -2.34 2.08 2.64
N VAL A 22 -1.82 1.19 3.49
CA VAL A 22 -2.31 -0.19 3.58
C VAL A 22 -3.76 -0.23 4.07
N LYS A 23 -4.10 0.57 5.11
CA LYS A 23 -5.48 0.71 5.60
C LYS A 23 -6.45 1.17 4.51
N SER A 24 -6.13 2.25 3.79
CA SER A 24 -6.98 2.77 2.69
C SER A 24 -7.11 1.77 1.53
N LEU A 25 -6.04 1.06 1.17
CA LEU A 25 -6.08 0.02 0.13
C LEU A 25 -6.85 -1.24 0.56
N ASN A 26 -6.98 -1.49 1.86
CA ASN A 26 -7.78 -2.59 2.40
C ASN A 26 -9.29 -2.33 2.27
N GLU A 27 -9.71 -1.05 2.31
CA GLU A 27 -11.12 -0.68 2.10
C GLU A 27 -11.54 -0.83 0.63
N SER A 28 -10.66 -0.43 -0.30
CA SER A 28 -10.90 -0.60 -1.74
C SER A 28 -9.62 -0.37 -2.56
N ASN A 29 -9.63 -0.85 -3.80
CA ASN A 29 -8.57 -0.53 -4.76
C ASN A 29 -8.57 0.97 -5.07
N LYS A 30 -7.38 1.60 -5.09
CA LYS A 30 -7.24 3.05 -5.27
C LYS A 30 -6.31 3.41 -6.41
N ILE A 31 -6.55 4.56 -7.03
CA ILE A 31 -5.52 5.24 -7.82
C ILE A 31 -4.65 6.12 -6.90
N PRO A 32 -3.41 6.47 -7.30
CA PRO A 32 -2.51 7.27 -6.45
C PRO A 32 -3.11 8.57 -5.94
N THR A 33 -3.88 9.29 -6.76
CA THR A 33 -4.50 10.56 -6.35
C THR A 33 -5.53 10.36 -5.25
N ASP A 34 -6.42 9.39 -5.41
CA ASP A 34 -7.47 9.07 -4.43
C ASP A 34 -6.85 8.59 -3.12
N LEU A 35 -5.82 7.75 -3.20
CA LEU A 35 -5.08 7.30 -2.02
C LEU A 35 -4.40 8.47 -1.30
N ALA A 36 -3.86 9.44 -2.04
CA ALA A 36 -3.23 10.62 -1.47
C ALA A 36 -4.26 11.53 -0.76
N GLU A 37 -5.46 11.64 -1.31
CA GLU A 37 -6.59 12.35 -0.69
C GLU A 37 -7.05 11.65 0.59
N ASP A 38 -7.28 10.33 0.55
CA ASP A 38 -7.70 9.53 1.71
C ASP A 38 -6.75 9.70 2.91
N ILE A 39 -5.44 9.72 2.65
CA ILE A 39 -4.45 9.84 3.72
C ILE A 39 -3.99 11.30 3.95
N GLY A 40 -4.55 12.27 3.24
CA GLY A 40 -4.27 13.71 3.42
C GLY A 40 -2.84 14.12 3.13
N VAL A 41 -2.24 13.61 2.05
CA VAL A 41 -0.85 13.93 1.65
C VAL A 41 -0.77 14.37 0.20
N ARG A 42 0.37 14.97 -0.19
CA ARG A 42 0.63 15.29 -1.60
C ARG A 42 0.96 14.02 -2.40
N ALA A 43 0.51 13.99 -3.66
CA ALA A 43 0.70 12.85 -4.57
C ALA A 43 2.18 12.43 -4.79
N ASN A 44 3.12 13.36 -4.65
CA ASN A 44 4.56 13.05 -4.73
C ASN A 44 5.03 12.08 -3.63
N HIS A 45 4.46 12.17 -2.43
CA HIS A 45 4.77 11.22 -1.34
C HIS A 45 4.17 9.84 -1.62
N ILE A 46 2.96 9.80 -2.21
CA ILE A 46 2.27 8.53 -2.43
C ILE A 46 2.97 7.63 -3.44
N SER A 47 3.59 8.22 -4.47
CA SER A 47 4.31 7.44 -5.47
C SER A 47 5.50 6.71 -4.86
N LYS A 48 6.19 7.34 -3.90
CA LYS A 48 7.26 6.71 -3.15
C LYS A 48 6.74 5.58 -2.27
N VAL A 49 5.65 5.82 -1.53
CA VAL A 49 5.03 4.81 -0.64
C VAL A 49 4.55 3.60 -1.42
N LEU A 50 3.84 3.80 -2.53
CA LEU A 50 3.36 2.71 -3.39
C LEU A 50 4.51 1.91 -3.99
N LYS A 51 5.62 2.56 -4.35
CA LYS A 51 6.83 1.87 -4.79
C LYS A 51 7.42 1.00 -3.69
N GLU A 52 7.59 1.54 -2.47
CA GLU A 52 8.09 0.81 -1.31
C GLU A 52 7.20 -0.41 -0.99
N LEU A 53 5.87 -0.22 -0.96
CA LEU A 53 4.90 -1.28 -0.71
C LEU A 53 4.92 -2.36 -1.80
N LYS A 54 5.17 -1.97 -3.06
CA LYS A 54 5.33 -2.92 -4.16
C LYS A 54 6.63 -3.71 -4.05
N GLU A 55 7.74 -3.05 -3.68
CA GLU A 55 9.05 -3.69 -3.52
C GLU A 55 9.06 -4.72 -2.38
N CYS A 56 8.30 -4.50 -1.31
CA CYS A 56 8.15 -5.49 -0.22
C CYS A 56 6.97 -6.46 -0.41
N GLY A 57 6.30 -6.42 -1.56
CA GLY A 57 5.23 -7.35 -1.94
C GLY A 57 3.90 -7.15 -1.22
N VAL A 58 3.65 -5.97 -0.65
CA VAL A 58 2.40 -5.62 0.05
C VAL A 58 1.33 -5.14 -0.91
N ALA A 59 1.71 -4.38 -1.94
CA ALA A 59 0.77 -3.84 -2.93
C ALA A 59 1.21 -4.16 -4.36
N GLU A 60 0.26 -4.21 -5.28
CA GLU A 60 0.55 -4.36 -6.71
C GLU A 60 -0.31 -3.41 -7.56
N CYS A 61 0.22 -3.02 -8.72
CA CYS A 61 -0.51 -2.25 -9.71
C CYS A 61 -1.04 -3.20 -10.78
N ILE A 62 -2.35 -3.24 -10.97
CA ILE A 62 -3.01 -4.21 -11.87
C ILE A 62 -2.99 -3.80 -13.35
N ASN A 63 -2.59 -2.56 -13.64
CA ASN A 63 -2.56 -1.98 -14.99
C ASN A 63 -1.29 -1.15 -15.22
N GLU A 64 -0.12 -1.79 -15.05
CA GLU A 64 1.22 -1.18 -15.19
C GLU A 64 1.45 -0.48 -16.54
N GLU A 65 0.81 -0.95 -17.61
CA GLU A 65 0.90 -0.39 -18.95
C GLU A 65 0.29 1.03 -19.06
N LYS A 66 -0.58 1.40 -18.13
CA LYS A 66 -1.21 2.72 -18.11
C LYS A 66 -0.25 3.78 -17.55
N ARG A 67 -0.19 4.92 -18.23
CA ARG A 67 0.52 6.11 -17.72
C ARG A 67 -0.27 6.91 -16.68
N LYS A 68 -1.60 6.89 -16.77
CA LYS A 68 -2.54 7.58 -15.86
C LYS A 68 -3.57 6.59 -15.34
N ASN A 69 -4.15 6.88 -14.18
CA ASN A 69 -5.17 6.04 -13.53
C ASN A 69 -4.69 4.60 -13.29
N ARG A 70 -3.45 4.47 -12.82
CA ARG A 70 -2.92 3.21 -12.31
C ARG A 70 -3.71 2.80 -11.08
N ILE A 71 -4.16 1.56 -11.02
CA ILE A 71 -4.98 1.03 -9.93
C ILE A 71 -4.09 0.13 -9.09
N TYR A 72 -4.04 0.43 -7.80
CA TYR A 72 -3.30 -0.33 -6.81
C TYR A 72 -4.27 -1.11 -5.94
N LYS A 73 -3.87 -2.32 -5.59
CA LYS A 73 -4.56 -3.20 -4.64
C LYS A 73 -3.54 -3.86 -3.71
N LEU A 74 -4.02 -4.39 -2.59
CA LEU A 74 -3.21 -5.26 -1.74
C LEU A 74 -2.98 -6.61 -2.44
N THR A 75 -1.80 -7.18 -2.20
CA THR A 75 -1.53 -8.59 -2.49
C THR A 75 -2.13 -9.45 -1.37
N PRO A 76 -2.19 -10.80 -1.50
CA PRO A 76 -2.60 -11.65 -0.39
C PRO A 76 -1.76 -11.43 0.88
N LYS A 77 -0.45 -11.21 0.72
CA LYS A 77 0.46 -10.84 1.82
C LYS A 77 0.08 -9.48 2.43
N GLY A 78 -0.28 -8.51 1.59
CA GLY A 78 -0.72 -7.19 2.04
C GLY A 78 -2.04 -7.22 2.80
N GLU A 79 -3.00 -8.04 2.37
CA GLU A 79 -4.27 -8.25 3.08
C GLU A 79 -4.05 -8.88 4.45
N ASP A 80 -3.16 -9.88 4.56
CA ASP A 80 -2.81 -10.48 5.85
C ASP A 80 -2.13 -9.48 6.79
N ILE A 81 -1.27 -8.61 6.24
CA ILE A 81 -0.68 -7.51 7.01
C ILE A 81 -1.76 -6.52 7.44
N ALA A 82 -2.68 -6.13 6.55
CA ALA A 82 -3.74 -5.18 6.88
C ALA A 82 -4.60 -5.64 8.06
N LYS A 83 -4.94 -6.93 8.14
CA LYS A 83 -5.67 -7.53 9.28
C LYS A 83 -4.95 -7.42 10.63
N LEU A 84 -3.64 -7.13 10.66
CA LEU A 84 -2.86 -6.95 11.88
C LEU A 84 -2.70 -5.48 12.31
N ILE A 85 -3.06 -4.54 11.45
CA ILE A 85 -2.97 -3.09 11.74
C ILE A 85 -4.29 -2.58 12.35
N ASP A 86 -5.37 -3.37 12.28
CA ASP A 86 -6.65 -3.11 12.93
C ASP A 86 -6.63 -3.35 14.45
#